data_AF-A0A1B0GJ30-F1
#
_entry.id   AF-A0A1B0GJ30-F1
#
_cell.length_a   1.000
_cell.length_b   1.000
_cell.length_c   1.000
_cell.angle_alpha   90.00
_cell.angle_beta   90.00
_cell.angle_gamma   90.00
#
_symmetry.space_group_name_H-M   'P 1'
#
loop_
_entity.id
_entity.type
_entity.pdbx_description
1 polymer ?
#
loop_
_entity_poly.entity_id
_entity_poly.type
_entity_poly.pdbx_seq_one_letter_code
_entity_poly.pdbx_strand_id
1 'polypeptide(L)'
;MKCVSFGLEECTKGYYPYKFNKPENRNYVGPHPDINMYPVSSMTTPQYNDFLQWYSSVKNNIFNNKEELIRYCRQDVKILMKGCLNFMFSFIETTDVNPFLEAITIADAVMKVYRKNYLKPNTLGITPKNNYNSNFIHLQSKISLKWLVYLKLKENINLRYEVKLKNCRYIADGYDETSNTVYSFEGCYYHGHTCYLNRMQVCSNDPNDTLHNRYEATLRRLDHIRKLGYNVVSMWECEFRKILKDDPQLTLQIEQHKEIMDSGFNLRSAVYGGRTEVFRLYHKCKPGDRIYYYDFTSLYPWANKYSKYF
;
A
#
# COMPACT_ATOMS: atom_id res chain seq x y z
N MET A 1 -35.51 -15.77 -3.76
CA MET A 1 -34.78 -14.66 -3.09
C MET A 1 -34.92 -13.39 -3.93
N LYS A 2 -35.61 -12.36 -3.42
CA LYS A 2 -35.75 -11.07 -4.13
C LYS A 2 -34.42 -10.30 -4.02
N CYS A 3 -33.95 -9.71 -5.13
CA CYS A 3 -32.83 -8.78 -5.06
C CYS A 3 -33.32 -7.48 -4.42
N VAL A 4 -32.94 -7.23 -3.17
CA VAL A 4 -33.43 -6.07 -2.38
C VAL A 4 -32.74 -4.77 -2.80
N SER A 5 -31.56 -4.86 -3.43
CA SER A 5 -30.82 -3.70 -3.92
C SER A 5 -31.48 -3.12 -5.18
N PHE A 6 -31.82 -1.83 -5.14
CA PHE A 6 -32.45 -1.05 -6.23
C PHE A 6 -33.88 -1.46 -6.64
N GLY A 7 -34.64 -2.16 -5.78
CA GLY A 7 -36.07 -2.41 -6.02
C GLY A 7 -36.37 -3.19 -7.30
N LEU A 8 -35.49 -4.11 -7.71
CA LEU A 8 -35.64 -4.90 -8.93
C LEU A 8 -36.69 -6.02 -8.75
N GLU A 9 -37.97 -5.66 -8.77
CA GLU A 9 -39.09 -6.58 -8.52
C GLU A 9 -39.24 -7.68 -9.58
N GLU A 10 -38.90 -7.37 -10.84
CA GLU A 10 -39.01 -8.30 -11.98
C GLU A 10 -37.89 -9.34 -12.06
N CYS A 11 -36.89 -9.27 -11.18
CA CYS A 11 -35.74 -10.17 -11.23
C CYS A 11 -35.61 -10.97 -9.94
N THR A 12 -36.49 -11.95 -9.78
CA THR A 12 -36.39 -12.90 -8.68
C THR A 12 -35.34 -13.96 -8.98
N LYS A 13 -34.39 -14.12 -8.06
CA LYS A 13 -33.47 -15.24 -8.05
C LYS A 13 -34.26 -16.45 -7.53
N GLY A 14 -34.48 -17.43 -8.40
CA GLY A 14 -35.09 -18.71 -8.02
C GLY A 14 -34.27 -19.44 -6.96
N TYR A 15 -34.77 -20.58 -6.48
CA TYR A 15 -34.04 -21.42 -5.52
C TYR A 15 -33.26 -22.49 -6.27
N TYR A 16 -31.94 -22.35 -6.32
CA TYR A 16 -31.05 -23.33 -6.94
C TYR A 16 -30.35 -24.19 -5.87
N PRO A 17 -30.26 -25.52 -6.05
CA PRO A 17 -29.63 -26.41 -5.07
C PRO A 17 -28.09 -26.44 -5.23
N TYR A 18 -27.39 -25.45 -4.67
CA TYR A 18 -25.93 -25.30 -4.85
C TYR A 18 -25.10 -26.53 -4.48
N LYS A 19 -25.49 -27.28 -3.45
CA LYS A 19 -24.76 -28.49 -3.04
C LYS A 19 -24.98 -29.67 -4.00
N PHE A 20 -26.02 -29.59 -4.83
CA PHE A 20 -26.31 -30.57 -5.88
C PHE A 20 -25.49 -30.35 -7.14
N ASN A 21 -24.88 -29.16 -7.30
CA ASN A 21 -24.05 -28.83 -8.46
C ASN A 21 -22.68 -29.52 -8.40
N LYS A 22 -22.66 -30.82 -8.66
CA LYS A 22 -21.47 -31.66 -8.73
C LYS A 22 -21.35 -32.31 -10.11
N PRO A 23 -20.13 -32.71 -10.55
CA PRO A 23 -19.92 -33.34 -11.85
C PRO A 23 -20.86 -34.51 -12.14
N GLU A 24 -21.16 -35.32 -11.12
CA GLU A 24 -21.99 -36.53 -11.22
C GLU A 24 -23.45 -36.19 -11.53
N ASN A 25 -23.91 -35.02 -11.11
CA ASN A 25 -25.30 -34.57 -11.26
C ASN A 25 -25.53 -33.68 -12.49
N ARG A 26 -24.51 -33.43 -13.32
CA ARG A 26 -24.62 -32.45 -14.44
C ARG A 26 -25.75 -32.76 -15.44
N ASN A 27 -25.97 -34.05 -15.73
CA ASN A 27 -27.01 -34.51 -16.64
C ASN A 27 -28.23 -35.09 -15.90
N TYR A 28 -28.38 -34.77 -14.60
CA TYR A 28 -29.50 -35.27 -13.81
C TYR A 28 -30.83 -34.70 -14.32
N VAL A 29 -31.77 -35.61 -14.55
CA VAL A 29 -33.17 -35.34 -14.84
C VAL A 29 -34.00 -36.26 -13.95
N GLY A 30 -34.75 -35.69 -13.02
CA GLY A 30 -35.52 -36.44 -12.03
C GLY A 30 -36.24 -35.51 -11.07
N PRO A 31 -36.79 -35.99 -9.95
CA PRO A 31 -37.41 -35.13 -8.94
C PRO A 31 -36.45 -34.05 -8.42
N HIS A 32 -36.99 -32.97 -7.86
CA HIS A 32 -36.18 -31.93 -7.23
C HIS A 32 -35.27 -32.53 -6.13
N PRO A 33 -34.01 -32.04 -6.00
CA PRO A 33 -33.09 -32.52 -4.97
C PRO A 33 -33.64 -32.33 -3.56
N ASP A 34 -33.14 -33.12 -2.61
CA ASP A 34 -33.49 -32.99 -1.19
C ASP A 34 -33.28 -31.56 -0.66
N ILE A 35 -34.11 -31.18 0.31
CA ILE A 35 -34.10 -29.85 0.93
C ILE A 35 -32.70 -29.43 1.42
N ASN A 36 -31.90 -30.39 1.90
CA ASN A 36 -30.55 -30.15 2.42
C ASN A 36 -29.55 -29.74 1.33
N MET A 37 -29.89 -29.93 0.05
CA MET A 37 -29.08 -29.53 -1.10
C MET A 37 -29.19 -28.04 -1.44
N TYR A 38 -30.19 -27.36 -0.88
CA TYR A 38 -30.39 -25.91 -0.98
C TYR A 38 -29.67 -25.19 0.18
N PRO A 39 -29.43 -23.86 0.08
CA PRO A 39 -28.67 -23.13 1.09
C PRO A 39 -29.58 -22.70 2.26
N VAL A 40 -30.45 -23.59 2.74
CA VAL A 40 -31.49 -23.30 3.74
C VAL A 40 -30.94 -22.72 5.04
N SER A 41 -29.73 -23.11 5.44
CA SER A 41 -29.04 -22.61 6.63
C SER A 41 -28.65 -21.13 6.56
N SER A 42 -28.64 -20.55 5.35
CA SER A 42 -28.31 -19.12 5.14
C SER A 42 -29.54 -18.23 5.02
N MET A 43 -30.74 -18.82 5.05
CA MET A 43 -32.00 -18.09 4.90
C MET A 43 -32.45 -17.53 6.26
N THR A 44 -33.04 -16.33 6.24
CA THR A 44 -33.77 -15.82 7.40
C THR A 44 -35.09 -16.59 7.58
N THR A 45 -35.69 -16.54 8.77
CA THR A 45 -36.96 -17.25 9.05
C THR A 45 -38.06 -16.96 8.01
N PRO A 46 -38.31 -15.71 7.58
CA PRO A 46 -39.29 -15.44 6.53
C PRO A 46 -38.92 -16.07 5.18
N GLN A 47 -37.65 -15.97 4.76
CA GLN A 47 -37.17 -16.54 3.50
C GLN A 47 -37.26 -18.07 3.49
N TYR A 48 -37.01 -18.70 4.64
CA TYR A 48 -37.13 -20.15 4.79
C TYR A 48 -38.59 -20.61 4.67
N ASN A 49 -39.54 -19.89 5.25
CA ASN A 49 -40.97 -20.19 5.11
C ASN A 49 -41.45 -20.06 3.64
N ASP A 50 -41.05 -18.98 2.95
CA ASP A 50 -41.33 -18.79 1.52
C ASP A 50 -40.73 -19.94 0.69
N PHE A 51 -39.52 -20.36 1.04
CA PHE A 51 -38.84 -21.48 0.39
C PHE A 51 -39.57 -22.81 0.63
N LEU A 52 -40.03 -23.10 1.85
CA LEU A 52 -40.78 -24.32 2.14
C LEU A 52 -42.09 -24.39 1.35
N GLN A 53 -42.82 -23.27 1.27
CA GLN A 53 -44.03 -23.20 0.47
C GLN A 53 -43.74 -23.47 -1.01
N TRP A 54 -42.72 -22.81 -1.57
CA TRP A 54 -42.27 -23.07 -2.93
C TRP A 54 -41.84 -24.53 -3.14
N TYR A 55 -40.98 -25.07 -2.27
CA TYR A 55 -40.41 -26.42 -2.39
C TYR A 55 -41.51 -27.48 -2.33
N SER A 56 -42.48 -27.31 -1.43
CA SER A 56 -43.65 -28.20 -1.33
C SER A 56 -44.44 -28.29 -2.63
N SER A 57 -44.50 -27.20 -3.41
CA SER A 57 -45.20 -27.13 -4.69
C SER A 57 -44.43 -27.74 -5.87
N VAL A 58 -43.11 -27.86 -5.77
CA VAL A 58 -42.25 -28.34 -6.88
C VAL A 58 -41.51 -29.64 -6.60
N LYS A 59 -41.46 -30.14 -5.36
CA LYS A 59 -40.62 -31.29 -4.96
C LYS A 59 -40.77 -32.54 -5.85
N ASN A 60 -41.96 -32.77 -6.39
CA ASN A 60 -42.28 -33.93 -7.22
C ASN A 60 -42.19 -33.64 -8.72
N ASN A 61 -41.92 -32.38 -9.12
CA ASN A 61 -41.77 -32.00 -10.52
C ASN A 61 -40.39 -32.43 -11.05
N ILE A 62 -40.28 -32.52 -12.38
CA ILE A 62 -39.03 -32.82 -13.05
C ILE A 62 -38.07 -31.63 -12.93
N PHE A 63 -36.95 -31.87 -12.27
CA PHE A 63 -35.79 -31.01 -12.20
C PHE A 63 -34.73 -31.49 -13.20
N ASN A 64 -34.50 -30.67 -14.22
CA ASN A 64 -33.38 -30.82 -15.15
C ASN A 64 -32.24 -29.91 -14.68
N ASN A 65 -31.17 -30.51 -14.13
CA ASN A 65 -30.10 -29.74 -13.50
C ASN A 65 -29.38 -28.81 -14.49
N LYS A 66 -29.21 -29.24 -15.75
CA LYS A 66 -28.52 -28.45 -16.78
C LYS A 66 -29.33 -27.21 -17.16
N GLU A 67 -30.62 -27.36 -17.36
CA GLU A 67 -31.51 -26.24 -17.71
C GLU A 67 -31.64 -25.24 -16.57
N GLU A 68 -31.85 -25.73 -15.34
CA GLU A 68 -31.96 -24.90 -14.16
C GLU A 68 -30.65 -24.17 -13.84
N LEU A 69 -29.48 -24.80 -14.03
CA LEU A 69 -28.20 -24.13 -13.89
C LEU A 69 -28.02 -22.99 -14.91
N ILE A 70 -28.34 -23.24 -16.19
CA ILE A 70 -28.26 -22.21 -17.24
C ILE A 70 -29.20 -21.05 -16.92
N ARG A 71 -30.44 -21.35 -16.51
CA ARG A 71 -31.44 -20.36 -16.11
C ARG A 71 -30.94 -19.53 -14.94
N TYR A 72 -30.42 -20.19 -13.90
CA TYR A 72 -29.86 -19.55 -12.72
C TYR A 72 -28.71 -18.60 -13.07
N CYS A 73 -27.71 -19.07 -13.84
CA CYS A 73 -26.57 -18.23 -14.23
C CYS A 73 -26.98 -17.02 -15.07
N ARG A 74 -27.91 -17.20 -16.02
CA ARG A 74 -28.46 -16.07 -16.80
C ARG A 74 -29.16 -15.06 -15.91
N GLN A 75 -29.91 -15.51 -14.91
CA GLN A 75 -30.60 -14.63 -13.98
C GLN A 75 -29.62 -13.87 -13.08
N ASP A 76 -28.56 -14.52 -12.59
CA ASP A 76 -27.51 -13.88 -11.79
C ASP A 76 -26.82 -12.75 -12.56
N VAL A 77 -26.44 -13.00 -13.82
CA VAL A 77 -25.81 -11.97 -14.67
C VAL A 77 -26.79 -10.83 -14.98
N LYS A 78 -28.06 -11.13 -15.27
CA LYS A 78 -29.09 -10.12 -15.52
C LYS A 78 -29.33 -9.22 -14.30
N ILE A 79 -29.41 -9.81 -13.10
CA ILE A 79 -29.57 -9.06 -11.85
C ILE A 79 -28.36 -8.16 -11.63
N LEU A 80 -27.15 -8.68 -11.80
CA LEU A 80 -25.92 -7.90 -11.64
C LEU A 80 -25.88 -6.73 -12.63
N MET A 81 -26.17 -6.98 -13.91
CA MET A 81 -26.21 -5.95 -14.95
C MET A 81 -27.22 -4.85 -14.60
N LYS A 82 -28.46 -5.21 -14.26
CA LYS A 82 -29.48 -4.22 -13.84
C LYS A 82 -29.04 -3.43 -12.60
N GLY A 83 -28.42 -4.10 -11.62
CA GLY A 83 -27.87 -3.45 -10.43
C GLY A 83 -26.77 -2.45 -10.76
N CYS A 84 -25.83 -2.82 -11.64
CA CYS A 84 -24.77 -1.93 -12.10
C CYS A 84 -25.32 -0.73 -12.88
N LEU A 85 -26.32 -0.94 -13.75
CA LEU A 85 -26.96 0.15 -14.50
C LEU A 85 -27.67 1.12 -13.56
N ASN A 86 -28.46 0.64 -12.61
CA ASN A 86 -29.12 1.50 -11.62
C ASN A 86 -28.10 2.27 -10.78
N PHE A 87 -27.06 1.60 -10.28
CA PHE A 87 -25.97 2.27 -9.58
C PHE A 87 -25.32 3.36 -10.44
N MET A 88 -25.00 3.05 -11.71
CA MET A 88 -24.41 4.00 -12.65
C MET A 88 -25.30 5.22 -12.84
N PHE A 89 -26.58 5.03 -13.15
CA PHE A 89 -27.52 6.12 -13.38
C PHE A 89 -27.69 6.99 -12.14
N SER A 90 -27.95 6.39 -10.97
CA SER A 90 -28.10 7.15 -9.72
C SER A 90 -26.81 7.90 -9.34
N PHE A 91 -25.65 7.30 -9.56
CA PHE A 91 -24.36 7.93 -9.24
C PHE A 91 -24.09 9.11 -10.19
N ILE A 92 -24.33 8.97 -11.49
CA ILE A 92 -24.20 10.05 -12.47
C ILE A 92 -25.18 11.18 -12.14
N GLU A 93 -26.46 10.85 -11.90
CA GLU A 93 -27.48 11.84 -11.57
C GLU A 93 -27.12 12.65 -10.33
N THR A 94 -26.55 12.00 -9.31
CA THR A 94 -26.22 12.65 -8.03
C THR A 94 -24.89 13.42 -8.09
N THR A 95 -23.94 12.98 -8.91
CA THR A 95 -22.54 13.44 -8.81
C THR A 95 -21.92 13.95 -10.10
N ASP A 96 -22.60 13.82 -11.24
CA ASP A 96 -22.08 14.15 -12.57
C ASP A 96 -20.75 13.44 -12.89
N VAL A 97 -20.52 12.26 -12.31
CA VAL A 97 -19.35 11.42 -12.58
C VAL A 97 -19.83 10.04 -12.98
N ASN A 98 -19.32 9.48 -14.06
CA ASN A 98 -19.60 8.10 -14.45
C ASN A 98 -18.64 7.14 -13.72
N PRO A 99 -19.14 6.31 -12.77
CA PRO A 99 -18.28 5.48 -11.95
C PRO A 99 -17.63 4.30 -12.70
N PHE A 100 -18.10 3.97 -13.91
CA PHE A 100 -17.58 2.87 -14.73
C PHE A 100 -16.68 3.34 -15.87
N LEU A 101 -16.89 4.54 -16.39
CA LEU A 101 -16.06 5.09 -17.48
C LEU A 101 -14.91 5.94 -16.96
N GLU A 102 -15.11 6.64 -15.85
CA GLU A 102 -14.12 7.58 -15.35
C GLU A 102 -13.25 6.99 -14.24
N ALA A 103 -13.60 5.85 -13.67
CA ALA A 103 -12.89 5.28 -12.53
C ALA A 103 -12.76 3.76 -12.66
N ILE A 104 -11.66 3.23 -12.12
CA ILE A 104 -11.42 1.77 -12.06
C ILE A 104 -12.01 1.17 -10.78
N THR A 105 -12.08 1.96 -9.71
CA THR A 105 -12.56 1.53 -8.39
C THR A 105 -13.55 2.53 -7.81
N ILE A 106 -14.40 2.07 -6.89
CA ILE A 106 -15.33 2.96 -6.16
C ILE A 106 -14.59 4.07 -5.40
N ALA A 107 -13.41 3.79 -4.85
CA ALA A 107 -12.60 4.78 -4.16
C ALA A 107 -12.12 5.88 -5.12
N ASP A 108 -11.69 5.51 -6.32
CA ASP A 108 -11.31 6.46 -7.37
C ASP A 108 -12.52 7.30 -7.83
N ALA A 109 -13.68 6.67 -8.04
CA ALA A 109 -14.92 7.38 -8.39
C ALA A 109 -15.29 8.41 -7.32
N VAL A 110 -15.31 8.01 -6.04
CA VAL A 110 -15.61 8.92 -4.92
C VAL A 110 -14.56 10.03 -4.80
N MET A 111 -13.28 9.74 -5.00
CA MET A 111 -12.23 10.76 -5.00
C MET A 111 -12.34 11.72 -6.18
N LYS A 112 -12.84 11.28 -7.34
CA LYS A 112 -13.18 12.16 -8.46
C LYS A 112 -14.35 13.07 -8.12
N VAL A 113 -15.43 12.52 -7.57
CA VAL A 113 -16.58 13.30 -7.08
C VAL A 113 -16.14 14.34 -6.05
N TYR A 114 -15.31 13.96 -5.08
CA TYR A 114 -14.78 14.90 -4.09
C TYR A 114 -14.00 16.04 -4.76
N ARG A 115 -13.04 15.73 -5.63
CA ARG A 115 -12.22 16.73 -6.32
C ARG A 115 -13.03 17.64 -7.26
N LYS A 116 -14.04 17.10 -7.93
CA LYS A 116 -14.87 17.82 -8.90
C LYS A 116 -15.91 18.70 -8.22
N ASN A 117 -16.60 18.19 -7.19
CA ASN A 117 -17.82 18.81 -6.66
C ASN A 117 -17.65 19.44 -5.28
N TYR A 118 -16.68 19.01 -4.48
CA TYR A 118 -16.59 19.37 -3.06
C TYR A 118 -15.27 20.02 -2.64
N LEU A 119 -14.19 19.79 -3.39
CA LEU A 119 -12.89 20.36 -3.09
C LEU A 119 -12.90 21.87 -3.32
N LYS A 120 -12.78 22.63 -2.23
CA LYS A 120 -12.75 24.09 -2.29
C LYS A 120 -11.41 24.57 -2.87
N PRO A 121 -11.41 25.65 -3.69
CA PRO A 121 -10.18 26.25 -4.17
C PRO A 121 -9.19 26.54 -3.02
N ASN A 122 -7.90 26.30 -3.27
CA ASN A 122 -6.80 26.62 -2.34
C ASN A 122 -6.87 25.93 -0.95
N THR A 123 -7.60 24.82 -0.82
CA THR A 123 -7.66 24.06 0.45
C THR A 123 -6.71 22.87 0.52
N LEU A 124 -6.21 22.41 -0.63
CA LEU A 124 -5.14 21.41 -0.69
C LEU A 124 -3.84 22.09 -1.05
N GLY A 125 -2.84 21.95 -0.19
CA GLY A 125 -1.48 22.28 -0.53
C GLY A 125 -0.95 21.33 -1.61
N ILE A 126 -0.42 21.87 -2.71
CA ILE A 126 0.35 21.09 -3.69
C ILE A 126 1.77 20.89 -3.17
N THR A 127 2.06 19.71 -2.62
CA THR A 127 3.42 19.39 -2.15
C THR A 127 4.35 19.20 -3.36
N PRO A 128 5.36 20.08 -3.56
CA PRO A 128 6.33 19.92 -4.64
C PRO A 128 7.01 18.55 -4.57
N LYS A 129 7.61 18.09 -5.68
CA LYS A 129 8.46 16.88 -5.66
C LYS A 129 9.53 16.95 -4.56
N ASN A 130 10.01 18.15 -4.24
CA ASN A 130 11.04 18.42 -3.25
C ASN A 130 10.49 18.98 -1.92
N ASN A 131 9.19 18.77 -1.61
CA ASN A 131 8.48 19.37 -0.47
C ASN A 131 8.47 20.91 -0.47
N TYR A 132 7.76 21.53 0.48
CA TYR A 132 7.64 23.00 0.61
C TYR A 132 8.91 23.68 1.13
N ASN A 133 9.87 22.88 1.57
CA ASN A 133 11.17 23.35 2.03
C ASN A 133 12.11 23.53 0.83
N SER A 134 11.75 24.39 -0.13
CA SER A 134 12.61 24.70 -1.28
C SER A 134 13.93 25.38 -0.90
N ASN A 135 14.03 25.94 0.32
CA ASN A 135 15.27 26.46 0.89
C ASN A 135 16.15 25.38 1.53
N PHE A 136 15.60 24.17 1.71
CA PHE A 136 16.32 22.99 2.14
C PHE A 136 16.28 21.98 1.00
N ILE A 137 17.02 22.28 -0.08
CA ILE A 137 17.51 21.24 -0.98
C ILE A 137 18.55 20.44 -0.18
N HIS A 138 18.11 19.73 0.85
CA HIS A 138 18.93 18.73 1.50
C HIS A 138 19.02 17.59 0.51
N LEU A 139 20.13 17.58 -0.25
CA LEU A 139 20.58 16.37 -0.95
C LEU A 139 20.97 15.31 0.10
N GLN A 140 21.25 15.76 1.32
CA GLN A 140 21.53 14.91 2.45
C GLN A 140 20.31 14.14 2.96
N SER A 141 20.44 12.81 3.01
CA SER A 141 19.42 11.94 3.61
C SER A 141 19.31 12.15 5.13
N LYS A 142 18.12 11.95 5.71
CA LYS A 142 17.91 12.06 7.17
C LYS A 142 18.87 11.16 7.98
N ILE A 143 19.27 10.00 7.43
CA ILE A 143 20.23 9.12 8.10
C ILE A 143 21.67 9.63 8.03
N SER A 144 22.06 10.31 6.94
CA SER A 144 23.35 11.00 6.85
C SER A 144 23.42 12.14 7.87
N LEU A 145 22.37 12.95 7.98
CA LEU A 145 22.30 14.01 8.99
C LEU A 145 22.41 13.46 10.43
N LYS A 146 21.74 12.33 10.73
CA LYS A 146 21.89 11.63 12.01
C LYS A 146 23.32 11.21 12.30
N TRP A 147 24.06 10.75 11.29
CA TRP A 147 25.47 10.41 11.44
C TRP A 147 26.34 11.64 11.73
N LEU A 148 26.08 12.77 11.07
CA LEU A 148 26.81 14.01 11.37
C LEU A 148 26.51 14.56 12.77
N VAL A 149 25.26 14.45 13.24
CA VAL A 149 24.89 14.77 14.62
C VAL A 149 25.57 13.81 15.59
N TYR A 150 25.61 12.52 15.29
CA TYR A 150 26.35 11.52 16.07
C TYR A 150 27.83 11.91 16.23
N LEU A 151 28.49 12.33 15.14
CA LEU A 151 29.87 12.81 15.17
C LEU A 151 30.02 14.04 16.08
N LYS A 152 29.15 15.05 15.96
CA LYS A 152 29.17 16.23 16.84
C LYS A 152 29.01 15.88 18.33
N LEU A 153 28.24 14.84 18.65
CA LEU A 153 28.01 14.41 20.03
C LEU A 153 29.17 13.60 20.61
N LYS A 154 29.84 12.79 19.78
CA LYS A 154 30.97 11.93 20.20
C LYS A 154 32.31 12.67 20.16
N GLU A 155 32.46 13.56 19.21
CA GLU A 155 33.69 14.24 18.88
C GLU A 155 33.42 15.74 18.85
N ASN A 156 34.32 16.54 19.42
CA ASN A 156 34.17 18.00 19.46
C ASN A 156 34.51 18.62 18.09
N ILE A 157 33.72 18.29 17.05
CA ILE A 157 33.94 18.71 15.66
C ILE A 157 32.98 19.83 15.29
N ASN A 158 33.51 20.88 14.65
CA ASN A 158 32.72 21.94 14.07
C ASN A 158 32.42 21.66 12.58
N LEU A 159 31.30 20.99 12.31
CA LEU A 159 30.92 20.59 10.97
C LEU A 159 30.09 21.66 10.25
N ARG A 160 30.49 21.99 9.02
CA ARG A 160 29.63 22.63 8.02
C ARG A 160 29.03 21.55 7.12
N TYR A 161 27.73 21.66 6.83
CA TYR A 161 27.01 20.69 6.02
C TYR A 161 26.93 21.11 4.55
N GLU A 162 26.85 20.12 3.66
CA GLU A 162 26.63 20.30 2.22
C GLU A 162 27.63 21.29 1.59
N VAL A 163 28.91 21.16 1.93
CA VAL A 163 29.97 22.08 1.49
C VAL A 163 30.49 21.69 0.12
N LYS A 164 30.47 22.63 -0.82
CA LYS A 164 31.18 22.50 -2.09
C LYS A 164 32.69 22.63 -1.84
N LEU A 165 33.42 21.54 -2.06
CA LEU A 165 34.87 21.49 -1.85
C LEU A 165 35.62 22.30 -2.92
N LYS A 166 36.75 22.90 -2.56
CA LYS A 166 37.57 23.69 -3.50
C LYS A 166 38.16 22.76 -4.55
N ASN A 167 38.16 23.21 -5.80
CA ASN A 167 38.68 22.46 -6.96
C ASN A 167 38.10 21.03 -7.11
N CYS A 168 36.91 20.81 -6.57
CA CYS A 168 36.26 19.52 -6.55
C CYS A 168 34.82 19.67 -7.04
N ARG A 169 34.38 18.73 -7.89
CA ARG A 169 33.01 18.71 -8.38
C ARG A 169 32.01 18.14 -7.38
N TYR A 170 32.50 17.49 -6.32
CA TYR A 170 31.68 16.81 -5.33
C TYR A 170 31.32 17.76 -4.17
N ILE A 171 30.14 17.55 -3.61
CA ILE A 171 29.66 18.22 -2.40
C ILE A 171 29.85 17.23 -1.24
N ALA A 172 30.45 17.70 -0.15
CA ALA A 172 30.64 16.92 1.06
C ALA A 172 29.37 16.89 1.91
N ASP A 173 29.06 15.75 2.54
CA ASP A 173 27.99 15.66 3.53
C ASP A 173 28.31 16.56 4.74
N GLY A 174 29.54 16.46 5.25
CA GLY A 174 30.10 17.32 6.29
C GLY A 174 31.54 17.71 6.01
N TYR A 175 31.95 18.89 6.43
CA TYR A 175 33.33 19.36 6.30
C TYR A 175 33.75 20.15 7.55
N ASP A 176 34.90 19.78 8.11
CA ASP A 176 35.59 20.53 9.15
C ASP A 176 36.82 21.20 8.55
N GLU A 177 36.79 22.53 8.51
CA GLU A 177 37.85 23.37 7.96
C GLU A 177 39.12 23.34 8.81
N THR A 178 39.00 23.10 10.12
CA THR A 178 40.13 23.12 11.07
C THR A 178 41.05 21.93 10.84
N SER A 179 40.47 20.74 10.68
CA SER A 179 41.20 19.50 10.42
C SER A 179 41.34 19.17 8.92
N ASN A 180 40.80 20.02 8.04
CA ASN A 180 40.69 19.78 6.60
C ASN A 180 40.05 18.40 6.28
N THR A 181 39.02 18.02 7.06
CA THR A 181 38.40 16.69 7.01
C THR A 181 37.02 16.74 6.37
N VAL A 182 36.84 15.91 5.35
CA VAL A 182 35.59 15.65 4.66
C VAL A 182 34.95 14.40 5.25
N TYR A 183 33.70 14.54 5.67
CA TYR A 183 32.83 13.46 6.13
C TYR A 183 31.87 13.11 5.00
N SER A 184 31.87 11.86 4.57
CA SER A 184 31.08 11.34 3.45
C SER A 184 30.20 10.18 3.90
N PHE A 185 28.89 10.29 3.75
CA PHE A 185 27.96 9.23 4.14
C PHE A 185 27.54 8.40 2.94
N GLU A 186 27.78 7.10 3.02
CA GLU A 186 27.63 6.17 1.90
C GLU A 186 26.35 5.34 2.05
N GLY A 187 25.23 5.88 1.56
CA GLY A 187 23.96 5.15 1.41
C GLY A 187 24.16 3.84 0.65
N CYS A 188 23.93 2.68 1.27
CA CYS A 188 24.48 1.41 0.77
C CYS A 188 23.99 1.04 -0.63
N TYR A 189 22.73 1.33 -0.96
CA TYR A 189 22.15 1.07 -2.29
C TYR A 189 22.68 2.05 -3.36
N TYR A 190 22.79 3.33 -3.01
CA TYR A 190 23.22 4.38 -3.95
C TYR A 190 24.74 4.38 -4.18
N HIS A 191 25.50 3.86 -3.23
CA HIS A 191 26.96 3.82 -3.27
C HIS A 191 27.53 2.40 -3.41
N GLY A 192 26.68 1.39 -3.54
CA GLY A 192 27.08 0.04 -3.96
C GLY A 192 27.75 -0.84 -2.90
N HIS A 193 27.44 -0.63 -1.61
CA HIS A 193 28.11 -1.33 -0.51
C HIS A 193 28.07 -2.87 -0.64
N THR A 194 29.06 -3.53 -0.08
CA THR A 194 29.23 -4.99 -0.13
C THR A 194 28.23 -5.76 0.72
N CYS A 195 27.40 -5.08 1.52
CA CYS A 195 26.31 -5.71 2.28
C CYS A 195 25.16 -6.24 1.40
N TYR A 196 25.11 -5.88 0.12
CA TYR A 196 24.19 -6.45 -0.86
C TYR A 196 24.85 -7.64 -1.58
N LEU A 197 24.15 -8.78 -1.68
CA LEU A 197 24.71 -10.00 -2.27
C LEU A 197 24.73 -9.96 -3.82
N ASN A 198 23.66 -9.51 -4.45
CA ASN A 198 23.50 -9.53 -5.92
C ASN A 198 24.03 -8.26 -6.58
N ARG A 199 25.34 -7.99 -6.48
CA ARG A 199 25.91 -6.69 -6.88
C ARG A 199 26.06 -6.47 -8.39
N MET A 200 26.06 -7.55 -9.16
CA MET A 200 26.14 -7.54 -10.62
C MET A 200 24.75 -7.39 -11.29
N GLN A 201 23.67 -7.48 -10.51
CA GLN A 201 22.33 -7.29 -11.04
C GLN A 201 22.11 -5.82 -11.41
N VAL A 202 21.50 -5.60 -12.57
CA VAL A 202 21.11 -4.25 -13.01
C VAL A 202 20.15 -3.62 -12.01
N CYS A 203 20.33 -2.33 -11.75
CA CYS A 203 19.52 -1.60 -10.81
C CYS A 203 18.14 -1.32 -11.41
N SER A 204 17.07 -1.48 -10.62
CA SER A 204 15.69 -1.30 -11.08
C SER A 204 15.39 0.11 -11.61
N ASN A 205 16.17 1.10 -11.17
CA ASN A 205 16.04 2.49 -11.58
C ASN A 205 16.90 2.86 -12.80
N ASP A 206 17.88 2.04 -13.17
CA ASP A 206 18.76 2.26 -14.33
C ASP A 206 19.29 0.92 -14.87
N PRO A 207 18.83 0.48 -16.05
CA PRO A 207 19.28 -0.77 -16.68
C PRO A 207 20.79 -0.82 -17.01
N ASN A 208 21.47 0.32 -17.05
CA ASN A 208 22.91 0.40 -17.35
C ASN A 208 23.79 0.47 -16.09
N ASP A 209 23.18 0.44 -14.91
CA ASP A 209 23.87 0.63 -13.64
C ASP A 209 23.80 -0.63 -12.77
N THR A 210 24.86 -0.88 -12.00
CA THR A 210 24.95 -2.02 -11.08
C THR A 210 25.50 -1.56 -9.73
N LEU A 211 25.21 -2.28 -8.65
CA LEU A 211 25.79 -1.95 -7.34
C LEU A 211 27.32 -2.08 -7.35
N HIS A 212 27.88 -2.95 -8.20
CA HIS A 212 29.31 -3.02 -8.42
C HIS A 212 29.85 -1.72 -9.03
N ASN A 213 29.24 -1.22 -10.11
CA ASN A 213 29.66 0.04 -10.75
C ASN A 213 29.56 1.24 -9.80
N ARG A 214 28.48 1.32 -9.00
CA ARG A 214 28.30 2.34 -7.96
C ARG A 214 29.43 2.32 -6.94
N TYR A 215 29.85 1.15 -6.49
CA TYR A 215 30.94 1.01 -5.53
C TYR A 215 32.27 1.49 -6.09
N GLU A 216 32.61 1.06 -7.31
CA GLU A 216 33.83 1.52 -7.98
C GLU A 216 33.81 3.03 -8.22
N ALA A 217 32.63 3.61 -8.51
CA ALA A 217 32.47 5.06 -8.61
C ALA A 217 32.65 5.76 -7.24
N THR A 218 32.12 5.18 -6.16
CA THR A 218 32.29 5.69 -4.79
C THR A 218 33.77 5.69 -4.38
N LEU A 219 34.50 4.60 -4.61
CA LEU A 219 35.93 4.52 -4.30
C LEU A 219 36.74 5.54 -5.10
N ARG A 220 36.46 5.68 -6.41
CA ARG A 220 37.10 6.71 -7.25
C ARG A 220 36.79 8.13 -6.76
N ARG A 221 35.56 8.40 -6.31
CA ARG A 221 35.19 9.69 -5.72
C ARG A 221 36.01 9.98 -4.46
N LEU A 222 36.06 9.03 -3.52
CA LEU A 222 36.78 9.21 -2.25
C LEU A 222 38.29 9.38 -2.48
N ASP A 223 38.88 8.57 -3.37
CA ASP A 223 40.29 8.70 -3.77
C ASP A 223 40.58 10.06 -4.43
N HIS A 224 39.70 10.53 -5.31
CA HIS A 224 39.85 11.86 -5.93
C HIS A 224 39.86 12.98 -4.87
N ILE A 225 38.96 12.93 -3.88
CA ILE A 225 38.92 13.92 -2.80
C ILE A 225 40.22 13.86 -1.97
N ARG A 226 40.72 12.67 -1.64
CA ARG A 226 42.01 12.51 -0.94
C ARG A 226 43.18 13.09 -1.74
N LYS A 227 43.22 12.87 -3.05
CA LYS A 227 44.25 13.40 -3.96
C LYS A 227 44.27 14.92 -4.04
N LEU A 228 43.15 15.59 -3.75
CA LEU A 228 43.08 17.05 -3.63
C LEU A 228 43.61 17.56 -2.28
N GLY A 229 44.10 16.68 -1.41
CA GLY A 229 44.72 17.03 -0.12
C GLY A 229 43.77 17.03 1.07
N TYR A 230 42.53 16.56 0.90
CA TYR A 230 41.56 16.46 2.00
C TYR A 230 41.73 15.16 2.80
N ASN A 231 41.55 15.23 4.11
CA ASN A 231 41.31 14.05 4.92
C ASN A 231 39.88 13.56 4.65
N VAL A 232 39.65 12.25 4.54
CA VAL A 232 38.33 11.70 4.20
C VAL A 232 37.93 10.61 5.17
N VAL A 233 36.84 10.86 5.91
CA VAL A 233 36.15 9.90 6.78
C VAL A 233 34.84 9.50 6.10
N SER A 234 34.69 8.21 5.80
CA SER A 234 33.48 7.67 5.18
C SER A 234 32.74 6.72 6.12
N MET A 235 31.42 6.77 6.12
CA MET A 235 30.56 5.86 6.91
C MET A 235 29.54 5.19 6.02
N TRP A 236 29.45 3.85 6.07
CA TRP A 236 28.42 3.12 5.33
C TRP A 236 27.11 3.07 6.11
N GLU A 237 26.00 3.16 5.37
CA GLU A 237 24.67 3.22 5.98
C GLU A 237 24.36 2.02 6.88
N CYS A 238 24.71 0.80 6.46
CA CYS A 238 24.45 -0.39 7.27
C CYS A 238 25.29 -0.45 8.54
N GLU A 239 26.51 0.09 8.51
CA GLU A 239 27.40 0.18 9.68
C GLU A 239 26.81 1.16 10.68
N PHE A 240 26.38 2.33 10.22
CA PHE A 240 25.75 3.32 11.08
C PHE A 240 24.40 2.82 11.65
N ARG A 241 23.59 2.13 10.84
CA ARG A 241 22.35 1.49 11.33
C ARG A 241 22.64 0.47 12.43
N LYS A 242 23.76 -0.24 12.36
CA LYS A 242 24.17 -1.16 13.42
C LYS A 242 24.53 -0.40 14.69
N ILE A 243 25.29 0.69 14.60
CA ILE A 243 25.60 1.56 15.75
C ILE A 243 24.32 2.05 16.44
N LEU A 244 23.35 2.56 15.66
CA LEU A 244 22.06 3.00 16.21
C LEU A 244 21.29 1.87 16.89
N LYS A 245 21.32 0.67 16.31
CA LYS A 245 20.64 -0.50 16.89
C LYS A 245 21.29 -0.95 18.19
N ASP A 246 22.61 -0.92 18.26
CA ASP A 246 23.39 -1.42 19.39
C ASP A 246 23.38 -0.44 20.59
N ASP A 247 23.09 0.85 20.36
CA ASP A 247 22.95 1.88 21.41
C ASP A 247 21.62 2.65 21.29
N PRO A 248 20.54 2.15 21.93
CA PRO A 248 19.23 2.80 21.92
C PRO A 248 19.21 4.17 22.61
N GLN A 249 20.05 4.39 23.63
CA GLN A 249 20.09 5.66 24.36
C GLN A 249 20.70 6.77 23.48
N LEU A 250 21.82 6.47 22.84
CA LEU A 250 22.42 7.37 21.85
C LEU A 250 21.45 7.66 20.70
N THR A 251 20.74 6.64 20.21
CA THR A 251 19.74 6.83 19.16
C THR A 251 18.65 7.83 19.59
N LEU A 252 18.16 7.72 20.83
CA LEU A 252 17.18 8.67 21.37
C LEU A 252 17.75 10.09 21.44
N GLN A 253 19.01 10.25 21.89
CA GLN A 253 19.67 11.55 21.96
C GLN A 253 19.81 12.20 20.57
N ILE A 254 20.18 11.42 19.55
CA ILE A 254 20.27 11.88 18.17
C ILE A 254 18.89 12.32 17.65
N GLU A 255 17.84 11.51 17.86
CA GLU A 255 16.48 11.83 17.40
C GLU A 255 15.90 13.09 18.07
N GLN A 256 16.27 13.34 19.33
CA GLN A 256 15.86 14.53 20.08
C GLN A 256 16.71 15.77 19.76
N HIS A 257 17.82 15.61 19.03
CA HIS A 257 18.68 16.73 18.68
C HIS A 257 17.93 17.72 17.78
N LYS A 258 18.08 19.02 18.08
CA LYS A 258 17.35 20.10 17.40
C LYS A 258 17.47 20.04 15.88
N GLU A 259 18.67 19.76 15.36
CA GLU A 259 18.91 19.65 13.90
C GLU A 259 18.13 18.49 13.24
N ILE A 260 17.82 17.42 13.98
CA ILE A 260 16.99 16.31 13.48
C ILE A 260 15.51 16.64 13.58
N MET A 261 15.09 17.24 14.69
CA MET A 261 13.70 17.67 14.89
C MET A 261 13.27 18.75 13.89
N ASP A 262 14.17 19.68 13.57
CA ASP A 262 13.93 20.80 12.66
C ASP A 262 14.15 20.45 11.19
N SER A 263 14.70 19.26 10.87
CA SER A 263 14.98 18.80 9.48
C SER A 263 13.73 18.64 8.59
N GLY A 264 12.55 18.96 9.12
CA GLY A 264 11.29 18.97 8.42
C GLY A 264 10.63 17.61 8.34
N PHE A 265 9.30 17.61 8.29
CA PHE A 265 8.52 16.41 8.08
C PHE A 265 8.35 16.17 6.57
N ASN A 266 8.82 15.04 6.07
CA ASN A 266 8.52 14.65 4.70
C ASN A 266 7.07 14.12 4.66
N LEU A 267 6.16 15.02 4.28
CA LEU A 267 4.73 14.77 4.15
C LEU A 267 4.41 13.52 3.29
N ARG A 268 5.23 13.25 2.26
CA ARG A 268 5.08 12.06 1.40
C ARG A 268 5.37 10.76 2.15
N SER A 269 6.33 10.75 3.07
CA SER A 269 6.58 9.59 3.95
C SER A 269 5.46 9.35 4.95
N ALA A 270 4.73 10.40 5.34
CA ALA A 270 3.59 10.29 6.25
C ALA A 270 2.37 9.63 5.62
N VAL A 271 2.23 9.80 4.30
CA VAL A 271 1.18 9.15 3.49
C VAL A 271 1.67 7.83 2.88
N TYR A 272 2.94 7.47 3.08
CA TYR A 272 3.50 6.17 2.71
C TYR A 272 3.20 5.16 3.83
N GLY A 273 2.74 3.96 3.47
CA GLY A 273 2.24 2.96 4.44
C GLY A 273 0.72 2.80 4.45
N GLY A 274 0.08 2.87 3.29
CA GLY A 274 -1.34 2.55 3.14
C GLY A 274 -1.67 1.13 3.62
N ARG A 275 -2.94 0.93 4.02
CA ARG A 275 -3.60 -0.25 4.63
C ARG A 275 -3.40 -1.64 3.98
N THR A 276 -2.57 -1.80 2.96
CA THR A 276 -2.46 -3.05 2.18
C THR A 276 -1.04 -3.56 2.03
N GLU A 277 -0.21 -3.40 3.06
CA GLU A 277 1.01 -4.19 3.13
C GLU A 277 0.66 -5.57 3.71
N VAL A 278 0.61 -6.59 2.85
CA VAL A 278 0.47 -7.98 3.28
C VAL A 278 1.83 -8.46 3.76
N PHE A 279 2.05 -8.39 5.07
CA PHE A 279 3.34 -8.81 5.68
C PHE A 279 3.61 -10.32 5.54
N ARG A 280 2.56 -11.15 5.40
CA ARG A 280 2.67 -12.60 5.23
C ARG A 280 1.41 -13.17 4.57
N LEU A 281 1.55 -13.76 3.37
CA LEU A 281 0.45 -14.39 2.62
C LEU A 281 0.01 -15.75 3.17
N TYR A 282 0.90 -16.45 3.89
CA TYR A 282 0.66 -17.80 4.39
C TYR A 282 1.42 -18.07 5.69
N HIS A 283 0.74 -18.65 6.67
CA HIS A 283 1.34 -19.13 7.91
C HIS A 283 0.83 -20.55 8.22
N LYS A 284 1.75 -21.50 8.34
CA LYS A 284 1.44 -22.86 8.79
C LYS A 284 1.62 -22.92 10.31
N CYS A 285 0.52 -23.09 11.05
CA CYS A 285 0.55 -23.23 12.51
C CYS A 285 1.43 -24.40 12.94
N LYS A 286 2.23 -24.20 13.99
CA LYS A 286 2.88 -25.27 14.74
C LYS A 286 1.96 -25.76 15.88
N PRO A 287 2.22 -26.94 16.48
CA PRO A 287 1.47 -27.38 17.65
C PRO A 287 1.51 -26.34 18.78
N GLY A 288 0.34 -25.86 19.22
CA GLY A 288 0.20 -24.81 20.24
C GLY A 288 -0.10 -23.41 19.68
N ASP A 289 0.11 -23.18 18.38
CA ASP A 289 -0.24 -21.90 17.75
C ASP A 289 -1.76 -21.78 17.56
N ARG A 290 -2.27 -20.56 17.76
CA ARG A 290 -3.65 -20.19 17.45
C ARG A 290 -3.64 -18.98 16.52
N ILE A 291 -4.29 -19.10 15.36
CA ILE A 291 -4.55 -17.95 14.49
C ILE A 291 -5.87 -17.34 14.91
N TYR A 292 -5.84 -16.08 15.29
CA TYR A 292 -7.03 -15.29 15.57
C TYR A 292 -7.29 -14.39 14.37
N TYR A 293 -8.49 -14.50 13.81
CA TYR A 293 -8.99 -13.57 12.80
C TYR A 293 -9.82 -12.50 13.51
N TYR A 294 -9.38 -11.25 13.42
CA TYR A 294 -10.15 -10.11 13.92
C TYR A 294 -10.70 -9.37 12.71
N ASP A 295 -11.96 -9.66 12.36
CA ASP A 295 -12.67 -8.93 11.31
C ASP A 295 -13.04 -7.54 11.83
N PHE A 296 -12.26 -6.54 11.47
CA PHE A 296 -12.69 -5.16 11.63
C PHE A 296 -13.42 -4.74 10.37
N THR A 297 -14.69 -5.10 10.26
CA THR A 297 -15.54 -4.60 9.18
C THR A 297 -15.65 -3.08 9.33
N SER A 298 -15.08 -2.36 8.37
CA SER A 298 -15.40 -0.95 8.09
C SER A 298 -14.78 0.15 8.98
N LEU A 299 -13.54 0.00 9.48
CA LEU A 299 -12.84 1.14 10.12
C LEU A 299 -12.68 2.32 9.16
N TYR A 300 -12.53 2.08 7.85
CA TYR A 300 -12.39 3.13 6.86
C TYR A 300 -13.68 3.95 6.66
N PRO A 301 -14.85 3.36 6.34
CA PRO A 301 -16.12 4.10 6.34
C PRO A 301 -16.42 4.78 7.68
N TRP A 302 -16.17 4.12 8.81
CA TRP A 302 -16.37 4.71 10.14
C TRP A 302 -15.46 5.93 10.36
N ALA A 303 -14.16 5.82 10.10
CA ALA A 303 -13.23 6.93 10.25
C ALA A 303 -13.57 8.07 9.29
N ASN A 304 -13.92 7.77 8.03
CA ASN A 304 -14.33 8.79 7.07
C ASN A 304 -15.60 9.53 7.48
N LYS A 305 -16.53 8.84 8.18
CA LYS A 305 -17.77 9.43 8.65
C LYS A 305 -17.62 10.19 9.97
N TYR A 306 -16.82 9.67 10.91
CA TYR A 306 -16.81 10.10 12.30
C TYR A 306 -15.50 10.78 12.75
N SER A 307 -14.39 10.61 12.01
CA SER A 307 -13.09 11.20 12.39
C SER A 307 -12.87 12.55 11.71
N LYS A 308 -12.16 13.44 12.40
CA LYS A 308 -11.59 14.65 11.79
C LYS A 308 -10.26 14.28 11.14
N TYR A 309 -10.07 14.70 9.89
CA TYR A 309 -8.77 14.65 9.24
C TYR A 309 -7.98 15.89 9.65
N PHE A 310 -6.72 15.68 10.05
CA PHE A 310 -5.80 16.73 10.49
C PHE A 310 -4.93 17.22 9.35
#